data_AF-A0A417YW76-F1
#
_entry.id   AF-A0A417YW76-F1
#
_cell.length_a   1.000
_cell.length_b   1.000
_cell.length_c   1.000
_cell.angle_alpha   90.00
_cell.angle_beta   90.00
_cell.angle_gamma   90.00
#
_symmetry.space_group_name_H-M   'P 1'
#
loop_
_entity.id
_entity.type
_entity.pdbx_description
1 polymer ?
#
loop_
_entity_poly.entity_id
_entity_poly.type
_entity_poly.pdbx_seq_one_letter_code
_entity_poly.pdbx_strand_id
1 'polypeptide(L)'
;MDENKVLNFAVEMDLIEKFNMALKLNNEESKVVFTRLMNEYIAEAFSKAAGIVPNRIRKTKQVKITEEMTHVAYTYAKKVYRGELSRTEGKLEVERISGMKAGSAQDYITDFLAMMEGKEYQRVMSNYGTQYFLENIRKDFGEQAFLNAIEATEKHIKYYNSLGYGRLKAKEELVNKLRETVNV
;
A
#
# COMPACT_ATOMS: atom_id res chain seq x y z
N MET A 1 15.74 -1.80 -53.27
CA MET A 1 14.28 -1.69 -53.05
C MET A 1 13.92 -2.97 -52.31
N ASP A 2 13.97 -2.94 -50.99
CA ASP A 2 13.78 -4.14 -50.16
C ASP A 2 12.37 -4.20 -49.63
N GLU A 3 11.81 -5.40 -49.71
CA GLU A 3 10.39 -5.72 -49.63
C GLU A 3 9.79 -5.48 -48.24
N ASN A 4 8.56 -4.98 -48.24
CA ASN A 4 7.69 -4.87 -47.06
C ASN A 4 7.58 -6.23 -46.35
N LYS A 5 8.35 -6.41 -45.28
CA LYS A 5 8.20 -7.53 -44.35
C LYS A 5 6.95 -7.25 -43.49
N VAL A 6 5.79 -7.64 -44.01
CA VAL A 6 4.53 -7.58 -43.25
C VAL A 6 4.65 -8.57 -42.08
N LEU A 7 4.76 -8.02 -40.88
CA LEU A 7 4.86 -8.76 -39.64
C LEU A 7 3.48 -9.38 -39.33
N ASN A 8 3.25 -10.61 -39.75
CA ASN A 8 2.02 -11.34 -39.44
C ASN A 8 2.11 -11.86 -37.99
N PHE A 9 1.52 -11.12 -37.04
CA PHE A 9 1.30 -11.61 -35.68
C PHE A 9 0.05 -12.49 -35.69
N ALA A 10 0.23 -13.80 -35.84
CA ALA A 10 -0.83 -14.76 -35.55
C ALA A 10 -1.05 -14.75 -34.03
N VAL A 11 -2.13 -14.10 -33.58
CA VAL A 11 -2.55 -14.19 -32.18
C VAL A 11 -3.06 -15.61 -31.96
N GLU A 12 -2.37 -16.38 -31.11
CA GLU A 12 -2.72 -17.77 -30.82
C GLU A 12 -4.16 -17.85 -30.28
N MET A 13 -4.96 -18.76 -30.84
CA MET A 13 -6.39 -18.95 -30.55
C MET A 13 -6.68 -19.12 -29.04
N ASP A 14 -5.73 -19.73 -28.32
CA ASP A 14 -5.75 -19.94 -26.86
C ASP A 14 -5.70 -18.62 -26.07
N LEU A 15 -5.02 -17.60 -26.59
CA LEU A 15 -4.99 -16.28 -25.96
C LEU A 15 -6.35 -15.58 -26.07
N ILE A 16 -7.01 -15.70 -27.22
CA ILE A 16 -8.35 -15.14 -27.46
C ILE A 16 -9.38 -15.80 -26.54
N GLU A 17 -9.29 -17.11 -26.33
CA GLU A 17 -10.15 -17.83 -25.38
C GLU A 17 -9.93 -17.40 -23.93
N LYS A 18 -8.66 -17.27 -23.49
CA LYS A 18 -8.33 -16.74 -22.15
C LYS A 18 -8.82 -15.31 -21.96
N PHE A 19 -8.74 -14.49 -23.00
CA PHE A 19 -9.23 -13.12 -23.02
C PHE A 19 -10.76 -13.07 -22.86
N ASN A 20 -11.47 -13.89 -23.63
CA ASN A 20 -12.92 -14.00 -23.58
C ASN A 20 -13.41 -14.57 -22.24
N MET A 21 -12.65 -15.48 -21.63
CA MET A 21 -12.93 -16.00 -20.29
C MET A 21 -12.73 -14.94 -19.21
N ALA A 22 -11.66 -14.14 -19.30
CA ALA A 22 -11.42 -13.02 -18.39
C ALA A 22 -12.49 -11.92 -18.49
N LEU A 23 -12.97 -11.62 -19.70
CA LEU A 23 -14.09 -10.68 -19.93
C LEU A 23 -15.42 -11.20 -19.39
N LYS A 24 -15.65 -12.52 -19.43
CA LYS A 24 -16.87 -13.16 -18.87
C LYS A 24 -16.92 -13.16 -17.34
N LEU A 25 -15.77 -13.10 -16.65
CA LEU A 25 -15.66 -13.16 -15.19
C LEU A 25 -15.79 -11.78 -14.49
N ASN A 26 -16.31 -10.78 -15.20
CA ASN A 26 -16.31 -9.37 -14.80
C ASN A 26 -16.96 -9.09 -13.43
N ASN A 27 -16.12 -8.79 -12.44
CA ASN A 27 -16.41 -7.89 -11.32
C ASN A 27 -15.23 -6.88 -11.20
N GLU A 28 -15.44 -5.70 -10.59
CA GLU A 28 -14.60 -4.49 -10.73
C GLU A 28 -13.07 -4.67 -10.51
N GLU A 29 -12.61 -5.67 -9.74
CA GLU A 29 -11.19 -6.02 -9.60
C GLU A 29 -10.53 -6.50 -10.91
N SER A 30 -11.34 -6.90 -11.90
CA SER A 30 -10.89 -7.44 -13.18
C SER A 30 -10.19 -6.41 -14.05
N LYS A 31 -10.52 -5.11 -13.96
CA LYS A 31 -9.86 -4.07 -14.77
C LYS A 31 -8.38 -3.93 -14.43
N VAL A 32 -8.02 -4.01 -13.14
CA VAL A 32 -6.63 -3.91 -12.68
C VAL A 32 -5.84 -5.15 -13.10
N VAL A 33 -6.42 -6.34 -12.90
CA VAL A 33 -5.82 -7.61 -13.31
C VAL A 33 -5.65 -7.65 -14.84
N PHE A 34 -6.65 -7.22 -15.59
CA PHE A 34 -6.65 -7.16 -17.04
C PHE A 34 -5.61 -6.16 -17.57
N THR A 35 -5.53 -4.98 -16.97
CA THR A 35 -4.51 -3.98 -17.33
C THR A 35 -3.10 -4.52 -17.07
N ARG A 36 -2.89 -5.24 -15.96
CA ARG A 36 -1.61 -5.88 -15.66
C ARG A 36 -1.25 -6.96 -16.69
N LEU A 37 -2.18 -7.86 -16.98
CA LEU A 37 -1.98 -8.93 -17.97
C LEU A 37 -1.71 -8.38 -19.37
N MET A 38 -2.42 -7.32 -19.76
CA MET A 38 -2.19 -6.65 -21.04
C MET A 38 -0.82 -6.00 -21.12
N ASN A 39 -0.40 -5.29 -20.07
CA ASN A 39 0.93 -4.69 -20.02
C ASN A 39 2.03 -5.77 -20.04
N GLU A 40 1.84 -6.90 -19.34
CA GLU A 40 2.76 -8.03 -19.35
C GLU A 40 2.86 -8.66 -20.75
N TYR A 41 1.73 -8.94 -21.40
CA TYR A 41 1.71 -9.51 -22.75
C TYR A 41 2.36 -8.58 -23.78
N ILE A 42 2.03 -7.28 -23.73
CA ILE A 42 2.62 -6.28 -24.62
C ILE A 42 4.14 -6.22 -24.41
N ALA A 43 4.59 -6.16 -23.15
CA ALA A 43 6.02 -6.14 -22.83
C ALA A 43 6.76 -7.40 -23.29
N GLU A 44 6.16 -8.58 -23.13
CA GLU A 44 6.72 -9.85 -23.60
C GLU A 44 6.79 -9.91 -25.13
N ALA A 45 5.72 -9.51 -25.83
CA ALA A 45 5.67 -9.47 -27.29
C ALA A 45 6.73 -8.53 -27.86
N PHE A 46 6.90 -7.33 -27.28
CA PHE A 46 7.94 -6.38 -27.69
C PHE A 46 9.35 -6.90 -27.40
N SER A 47 9.56 -7.49 -26.23
CA SER A 47 10.87 -8.04 -25.85
C SER A 47 11.28 -9.19 -26.78
N LYS A 48 10.33 -10.11 -27.07
CA LYS A 48 10.53 -11.22 -28.01
C LYS A 48 10.80 -10.72 -29.43
N ALA A 49 10.08 -9.71 -29.91
CA ALA A 49 10.31 -9.09 -31.21
C ALA A 49 11.67 -8.37 -31.30
N ALA A 50 12.15 -7.79 -30.19
CA ALA A 50 13.44 -7.13 -30.10
C ALA A 50 14.63 -8.09 -29.91
N GLY A 51 14.41 -9.41 -29.80
CA GLY A 51 15.45 -10.39 -29.49
C GLY A 51 16.01 -10.26 -28.06
N ILE A 52 15.35 -9.46 -27.22
CA ILE A 52 15.71 -9.23 -25.82
C ILE A 52 14.87 -10.22 -25.03
N VAL A 53 15.48 -11.26 -24.45
CA VAL A 53 14.75 -12.10 -23.48
C VAL A 53 14.40 -11.19 -22.30
N PRO A 54 13.11 -10.94 -21.99
CA PRO A 54 12.77 -10.07 -20.88
C PRO A 54 13.33 -10.69 -19.61
N ASN A 55 14.22 -9.93 -18.96
CA ASN A 55 14.77 -10.28 -17.67
C ASN A 55 13.59 -10.51 -16.72
N ARG A 56 13.33 -11.78 -16.34
CA ARG A 56 12.31 -12.18 -15.36
C ARG A 56 12.21 -11.10 -14.30
N ILE A 57 11.02 -10.52 -14.14
CA ILE A 57 10.67 -9.43 -13.21
C ILE A 57 11.73 -9.32 -12.12
N ARG A 58 12.70 -8.41 -12.31
CA ARG A 58 13.71 -8.14 -11.28
C ARG A 58 12.91 -7.88 -10.02
N LYS A 59 13.14 -8.69 -8.97
CA LYS A 59 12.61 -8.49 -7.61
C LYS A 59 12.68 -6.98 -7.34
N THR A 60 11.56 -6.26 -7.43
CA THR A 60 11.59 -4.79 -7.44
C THR A 60 12.30 -4.39 -6.16
N LYS A 61 13.43 -3.68 -6.27
CA LYS A 61 14.14 -3.11 -5.12
C LYS A 61 13.08 -2.51 -4.21
N GLN A 62 13.00 -2.99 -2.96
CA GLN A 62 11.97 -2.57 -2.03
C GLN A 62 12.07 -1.05 -1.88
N VAL A 63 11.11 -0.33 -2.47
CA VAL A 63 11.09 1.12 -2.41
C VAL A 63 10.85 1.47 -0.95
N LYS A 64 11.81 2.18 -0.36
CA LYS A 64 11.67 2.71 1.00
C LYS A 64 10.51 3.71 0.98
N ILE A 65 9.54 3.51 1.87
CA ILE A 65 8.41 4.44 2.02
C ILE A 65 8.97 5.82 2.38
N THR A 66 8.61 6.84 1.61
CA THR A 66 9.03 8.23 1.84
C THR A 66 8.10 8.93 2.84
N GLU A 67 8.52 10.10 3.30
CA GLU A 67 7.69 10.97 4.14
C GLU A 67 6.45 11.45 3.39
N GLU A 68 6.59 11.86 2.12
CA GLU A 68 5.48 12.26 1.26
C GLU A 68 4.43 11.15 1.12
N MET A 69 4.88 9.91 0.88
CA MET A 69 3.99 8.74 0.84
C MET A 69 3.21 8.58 2.16
N THR A 70 3.87 8.82 3.30
CA THR A 70 3.24 8.78 4.63
C THR A 70 2.17 9.85 4.78
N HIS A 71 2.41 11.08 4.31
CA HIS A 71 1.46 12.20 4.41
C HIS A 71 0.23 11.96 3.54
N VAL A 72 0.43 11.44 2.32
CA VAL A 72 -0.66 11.04 1.43
C VAL A 72 -1.47 9.91 2.07
N ALA A 73 -0.82 8.88 2.62
CA ALA A 73 -1.50 7.79 3.30
C ALA A 73 -2.35 8.28 4.48
N TYR A 74 -1.83 9.18 5.31
CA TYR A 74 -2.58 9.79 6.41
C TYR A 74 -3.82 10.55 5.90
N THR A 75 -3.64 11.36 4.86
CA THR A 75 -4.72 12.15 4.25
C THR A 75 -5.88 11.26 3.80
N TYR A 76 -5.58 10.15 3.14
CA TYR A 76 -6.61 9.22 2.66
C TYR A 76 -7.14 8.31 3.76
N ALA A 77 -6.35 7.95 4.78
CA ALA A 77 -6.85 7.23 5.95
C ALA A 77 -7.94 8.02 6.69
N LYS A 78 -7.79 9.36 6.79
CA LYS A 78 -8.85 10.23 7.33
C LYS A 78 -10.15 10.17 6.53
N LYS A 79 -10.06 10.20 5.19
CA LYS A 79 -11.24 10.07 4.31
C LYS A 79 -11.95 8.74 4.50
N VAL A 80 -11.17 7.66 4.62
CA VAL A 80 -11.71 6.31 4.91
C VAL A 80 -12.40 6.28 6.28
N TYR A 81 -11.78 6.85 7.31
CA TYR A 81 -12.36 6.92 8.65
C TYR A 81 -13.68 7.72 8.70
N ARG A 82 -13.79 8.78 7.91
CA ARG A 82 -15.02 9.58 7.77
C ARG A 82 -16.10 8.91 6.92
N GLY A 83 -15.81 7.74 6.34
CA GLY A 83 -16.73 7.04 5.44
C GLY A 83 -16.84 7.66 4.04
N GLU A 84 -15.96 8.61 3.69
CA GLU A 84 -15.92 9.26 2.38
C GLU A 84 -15.36 8.34 1.29
N LEU A 85 -14.53 7.37 1.68
CA LEU A 85 -13.94 6.35 0.81
C LEU A 85 -13.99 4.99 1.50
N SER A 86 -14.16 3.93 0.73
CA SER A 86 -13.84 2.57 1.20
C SER A 86 -12.33 2.40 1.39
N ARG A 87 -11.92 1.38 2.15
CA ARG A 87 -10.50 1.01 2.29
C ARG A 87 -9.85 0.71 0.93
N THR A 88 -10.59 0.08 0.02
CA THR A 88 -10.12 -0.27 -1.32
C THR A 88 -9.88 0.98 -2.17
N GLU A 89 -10.81 1.94 -2.16
CA GLU A 89 -10.61 3.21 -2.88
C GLU A 89 -9.45 4.01 -2.25
N GLY A 90 -9.40 4.07 -0.93
CA GLY A 90 -8.34 4.76 -0.19
C GLY A 90 -6.94 4.24 -0.55
N LYS A 91 -6.71 2.91 -0.54
CA LYS A 91 -5.39 2.37 -0.87
C LYS A 91 -5.00 2.63 -2.34
N LEU A 92 -5.96 2.59 -3.26
CA LEU A 92 -5.72 2.82 -4.69
C LEU A 92 -5.37 4.28 -4.96
N GLU A 93 -6.04 5.23 -4.30
CA GLU A 93 -5.71 6.64 -4.42
C GLU A 93 -4.34 6.98 -3.84
N VAL A 94 -3.97 6.38 -2.71
CA VAL A 94 -2.63 6.54 -2.13
C VAL A 94 -1.55 6.03 -3.08
N GLU A 95 -1.76 4.85 -3.69
CA GLU A 95 -0.84 4.29 -4.68
C GLU A 95 -0.73 5.18 -5.91
N ARG A 96 -1.86 5.63 -6.45
CA ARG A 96 -1.93 6.49 -7.64
C ARG A 96 -1.21 7.82 -7.44
N ILE A 97 -1.36 8.44 -6.27
CA ILE A 97 -0.84 9.80 -6.00
C ILE A 97 0.61 9.77 -5.56
N SER A 98 0.98 8.85 -4.66
CA SER A 98 2.29 8.85 -4.03
C SER A 98 3.27 7.83 -4.61
N GLY A 99 2.79 6.85 -5.39
CA GLY A 99 3.56 5.69 -5.81
C GLY A 99 3.83 4.69 -4.68
N MET A 100 3.22 4.85 -3.50
CA MET A 100 3.28 3.84 -2.43
C MET A 100 2.60 2.55 -2.91
N LYS A 101 3.22 1.39 -2.68
CA LYS A 101 2.60 0.10 -3.00
C LYS A 101 1.25 -0.04 -2.32
N ALA A 102 0.21 -0.48 -3.04
CA ALA A 102 -1.15 -0.64 -2.50
C ALA A 102 -1.21 -1.45 -1.20
N GLY A 103 -0.37 -2.49 -1.05
CA GLY A 103 -0.30 -3.28 0.19
C GLY A 103 0.18 -2.45 1.39
N SER A 104 1.22 -1.61 1.20
CA SER A 104 1.70 -0.70 2.25
C SER A 104 0.67 0.41 2.54
N ALA A 105 -0.02 0.91 1.51
CA ALA A 105 -1.08 1.89 1.69
C ALA A 105 -2.24 1.31 2.51
N GLN A 106 -2.65 0.08 2.21
CA GLN A 106 -3.66 -0.65 2.97
C GLN A 106 -3.24 -0.83 4.43
N ASP A 107 -1.99 -1.21 4.68
CA ASP A 107 -1.46 -1.37 6.04
C ASP A 107 -1.54 -0.04 6.82
N TYR A 108 -1.07 1.07 6.23
CA TYR A 108 -1.14 2.41 6.85
C TYR A 108 -2.57 2.84 7.16
N ILE A 109 -3.51 2.60 6.24
CA ILE A 109 -4.95 2.91 6.46
C ILE A 109 -5.50 2.04 7.60
N THR A 110 -5.13 0.76 7.64
CA THR A 110 -5.61 -0.19 8.67
C THR A 110 -5.08 0.20 10.05
N ASP A 111 -3.79 0.53 10.13
CA ASP A 111 -3.13 0.97 11.36
C ASP A 111 -3.75 2.27 11.89
N PHE A 112 -4.05 3.23 11.01
CA PHE A 112 -4.78 4.45 11.39
C PHE A 112 -6.16 4.15 12.00
N LEU A 113 -6.95 3.29 11.38
CA LEU A 113 -8.29 2.95 11.90
C LEU A 113 -8.20 2.26 13.25
N ALA A 114 -7.22 1.36 13.43
CA ALA A 114 -6.95 0.74 14.72
C ALA A 114 -6.52 1.78 15.77
N MET A 115 -5.68 2.76 15.40
CA MET A 115 -5.30 3.88 16.25
C MET A 115 -6.51 4.71 16.71
N MET A 116 -7.43 5.05 15.81
CA MET A 116 -8.65 5.80 16.18
C MET A 116 -9.52 5.05 17.20
N GLU A 117 -9.51 3.72 17.14
CA GLU A 117 -10.30 2.83 18.02
C GLU A 117 -9.54 2.32 19.26
N GLY A 118 -8.25 2.65 19.41
CA GLY A 118 -7.42 2.13 20.50
C GLY A 118 -7.11 0.63 20.40
N LYS A 119 -7.19 0.05 19.20
CA LYS A 119 -7.01 -1.40 18.97
C LYS A 119 -5.58 -1.73 18.53
N GLU A 120 -5.15 -2.94 18.88
CA GLU A 120 -3.88 -3.48 18.39
C GLU A 120 -3.87 -3.55 16.85
N TYR A 121 -2.74 -3.19 16.25
CA TYR A 121 -2.44 -3.45 14.85
C TYR A 121 -1.13 -4.24 14.74
N GLN A 122 -0.96 -5.01 13.67
CA GLN A 122 0.14 -5.98 13.55
C GLN A 122 1.17 -5.62 12.48
N ARG A 123 0.87 -4.63 11.64
CA ARG A 123 1.79 -4.15 10.60
C ARG A 123 2.68 -3.06 11.18
N VAL A 124 3.94 -3.05 10.76
CA VAL A 124 4.93 -2.12 11.29
C VAL A 124 5.05 -0.95 10.34
N MET A 125 4.52 0.21 10.73
CA MET A 125 4.86 1.47 10.08
C MET A 125 6.30 1.89 10.37
N SER A 126 6.86 2.76 9.52
CA SER A 126 8.12 3.43 9.83
C SER A 126 8.00 4.24 11.13
N ASN A 127 9.13 4.50 11.79
CA ASN A 127 9.13 5.34 13.01
C ASN A 127 8.59 6.75 12.71
N TYR A 128 9.00 7.30 11.56
CA TYR A 128 8.45 8.56 11.05
C TYR A 128 6.94 8.50 10.87
N GLY A 129 6.41 7.44 10.23
CA GLY A 129 4.98 7.29 10.01
C GLY A 129 4.19 7.18 11.31
N THR A 130 4.72 6.44 12.28
CA THR A 130 4.10 6.33 13.62
C THR A 130 4.05 7.68 14.31
N GLN A 131 5.15 8.43 14.35
CA GLN A 131 5.18 9.76 14.93
C GLN A 131 4.23 10.72 14.22
N TYR A 132 4.29 10.78 12.89
CA TYR A 132 3.45 11.66 12.09
C TYR A 132 1.96 11.38 12.33
N PHE A 133 1.55 10.11 12.39
CA PHE A 133 0.15 9.75 12.61
C PHE A 133 -0.29 10.15 14.02
N LEU A 134 0.49 9.83 15.06
CA LEU A 134 0.15 10.20 16.45
C LEU A 134 0.01 11.72 16.62
N GLU A 135 0.98 12.50 16.14
CA GLU A 135 0.96 13.96 16.27
C GLU A 135 -0.21 14.59 15.50
N ASN A 136 -0.50 14.12 14.28
CA ASN A 136 -1.58 14.68 13.48
C ASN A 136 -2.96 14.19 13.94
N ILE A 137 -3.08 12.98 14.51
CA ILE A 137 -4.33 12.53 15.16
C ILE A 137 -4.69 13.48 16.30
N ARG A 138 -3.71 13.85 17.14
CA ARG A 138 -3.93 14.83 18.22
C ARG A 138 -4.40 16.18 17.68
N LYS A 139 -3.75 16.68 16.63
CA LYS A 139 -4.10 17.96 16.00
C LYS A 139 -5.49 17.94 15.36
N ASP A 140 -5.83 16.88 14.65
CA ASP A 140 -7.03 16.80 13.81
C ASP A 140 -8.27 16.31 14.55
N PHE A 141 -8.10 15.45 15.57
CA PHE A 141 -9.19 14.75 16.26
C PHE A 141 -9.19 14.95 17.78
N GLY A 142 -8.21 15.67 18.32
CA GLY A 142 -8.14 16.04 19.73
C GLY A 142 -7.58 14.96 20.65
N GLU A 143 -7.61 15.28 21.95
CA GLU A 143 -6.86 14.53 22.97
C GLU A 143 -7.36 13.09 23.16
N GLN A 144 -8.67 12.87 23.11
CA GLN A 144 -9.23 11.52 23.30
C GLN A 144 -8.81 10.56 22.18
N ALA A 145 -8.85 11.02 20.92
CA ALA A 145 -8.41 10.23 19.78
C ALA A 145 -6.90 9.96 19.85
N PHE A 146 -6.14 10.94 20.33
CA PHE A 146 -4.71 10.78 20.57
C PHE A 146 -4.40 9.72 21.64
N LEU A 147 -5.13 9.72 22.77
CA LEU A 147 -4.99 8.69 23.80
C LEU A 147 -5.30 7.30 23.27
N ASN A 148 -6.36 7.16 22.46
CA ASN A 148 -6.67 5.91 21.76
C ASN A 148 -5.49 5.49 20.86
N ALA A 149 -4.95 6.40 20.07
CA ALA A 149 -3.85 6.10 19.15
C ALA A 149 -2.55 5.69 19.89
N ILE A 150 -2.28 6.29 21.04
CA ILE A 150 -1.19 5.89 21.95
C ILE A 150 -1.44 4.47 22.45
N GLU A 151 -2.64 4.17 22.97
CA GLU A 151 -2.98 2.83 23.46
C GLU A 151 -2.85 1.75 22.37
N ALA A 152 -3.33 2.03 21.16
CA ALA A 152 -3.17 1.16 19.99
C ALA A 152 -1.69 0.87 19.69
N THR A 153 -0.85 1.90 19.75
CA THR A 153 0.59 1.80 19.49
C THR A 153 1.30 1.00 20.59
N GLU A 154 0.91 1.18 21.85
CA GLU A 154 1.43 0.38 22.98
C GLU A 154 1.08 -1.10 22.83
N LYS A 155 -0.16 -1.41 22.43
CA LYS A 155 -0.60 -2.78 22.12
C LYS A 155 0.22 -3.38 20.98
N HIS A 156 0.42 -2.63 19.89
CA HIS A 156 1.27 -3.06 18.78
C HIS A 156 2.71 -3.39 19.24
N ILE A 157 3.32 -2.50 20.03
CA ILE A 157 4.68 -2.70 20.58
C ILE A 157 4.72 -3.98 21.42
N LYS A 158 3.76 -4.17 22.32
CA LYS A 158 3.67 -5.36 23.18
C LYS A 158 3.53 -6.64 22.33
N TYR A 159 2.65 -6.64 21.34
CA TYR A 159 2.47 -7.74 20.40
C TYR A 159 3.77 -8.06 19.69
N TYR A 160 4.41 -7.08 19.05
CA TYR A 160 5.63 -7.31 18.28
C TYR A 160 6.78 -7.82 19.16
N ASN A 161 6.96 -7.24 20.35
CA ASN A 161 7.99 -7.66 21.30
C ASN A 161 7.76 -9.10 21.80
N SER A 162 6.52 -9.60 21.79
CA SER A 162 6.21 -10.98 22.19
C SER A 162 6.63 -12.03 21.15
N LEU A 163 6.86 -11.64 19.88
CA LEU A 163 7.22 -12.55 18.80
C LEU A 163 8.69 -13.00 18.83
N GLY A 164 9.53 -12.41 19.70
CA GLY A 164 10.94 -12.79 19.86
C GLY A 164 11.87 -12.37 18.71
N TYR A 165 11.39 -11.62 17.72
CA TYR A 165 12.19 -11.15 16.57
C TYR A 165 12.97 -9.85 16.83
N GLY A 166 12.92 -9.32 18.04
CA GLY A 166 13.55 -8.06 18.44
C GLY A 166 12.61 -7.14 19.19
N ARG A 167 13.06 -5.93 19.51
CA ARG A 167 12.28 -4.92 20.26
C ARG A 167 12.12 -3.63 19.48
N LEU A 168 10.93 -3.03 19.55
CA LEU A 168 10.63 -1.74 18.92
C LEU A 168 11.02 -0.55 19.81
N LYS A 169 12.28 -0.50 20.28
CA LYS A 169 12.77 0.50 21.26
C LYS A 169 12.49 1.95 20.87
N ALA A 170 12.76 2.32 19.61
CA ALA A 170 12.50 3.68 19.14
C ALA A 170 11.01 4.08 19.20
N LYS A 171 10.09 3.12 19.04
CA LYS A 171 8.66 3.36 19.19
C LYS A 171 8.24 3.42 20.66
N GLU A 172 8.86 2.60 21.52
CA GLU A 172 8.70 2.70 22.98
C GLU A 172 9.09 4.11 23.48
N GLU A 173 10.27 4.60 23.10
CA GLU A 173 10.77 5.93 23.45
C GLU A 173 9.86 7.05 22.94
N LEU A 174 9.38 6.95 21.68
CA LEU A 174 8.45 7.90 21.08
C LEU A 174 7.14 7.98 21.87
N VAL A 175 6.53 6.84 22.18
CA VAL A 175 5.25 6.78 22.91
C VAL A 175 5.40 7.34 24.33
N ASN A 176 6.48 6.99 25.03
CA ASN A 176 6.75 7.50 26.38
C ASN A 176 6.86 9.03 26.38
N LYS A 177 7.66 9.59 25.46
CA LYS A 177 7.80 11.04 25.29
C LYS A 177 6.47 11.73 25.00
N LEU A 178 5.63 11.11 24.15
CA LEU A 178 4.34 11.67 23.78
C LEU A 178 3.34 11.62 24.95
N ARG A 179 3.34 10.56 25.77
CA ARG A 179 2.50 10.48 26.98
C ARG A 179 2.84 11.53 28.03
N GLU A 180 4.12 11.86 28.20
CA GLU A 180 4.54 12.89 29.15
C GLU A 180 3.87 14.25 28.84
N THR A 181 3.51 14.50 27.58
CA THR A 181 2.84 15.74 27.16
C THR A 181 1.33 15.77 27.45
N VAL A 182 0.76 14.69 27.99
CA VAL A 182 -0.67 14.57 28.37
C VAL A 182 -0.86 14.62 29.89
N ASN A 183 0.16 14.23 30.66
CA ASN A 183 0.10 14.19 32.12
C ASN A 183 0.44 15.54 32.79
N VAL A 184 0.23 16.67 32.09
CA VAL A 184 0.51 18.04 32.58
C VAL A 184 -0.80 18.81 32.72
#